data_AF-A0A814SNG5-F1
#
_entry.id   AF-A0A814SNG5-F1
#
_cell.length_a   1.000
_cell.length_b   1.000
_cell.length_c   1.000
_cell.angle_alpha   90.00
_cell.angle_beta   90.00
_cell.angle_gamma   90.00
#
_symmetry.space_group_name_H-M   'P 1'
#
loop_
_entity.id
_entity.type
_entity.pdbx_description
1 polymer ?
#
loop_
_entity_poly.entity_id
_entity_poly.type
_entity_poly.pdbx_seq_one_letter_code
_entity_poly.pdbx_strand_id
1 'polypeptide(L)'
;MESLKKIDFRIGTIVSVKPNIKAKNPSFIVDIDFGTTIGKKTTSAQLPANYTEHELLQSKQVVCVVNFPVKRIAGFKSEVLVVGFPDEKSKVVLLNTRNVDVPNGKQILYLSSAITTGSMITIKQHTESIDESHMANASSNFSGNVLPEATYEQFEAAGIIVGTVKHIQQEQNLHEVTFTVDFGETMGERTFAVQNLSSDIVYNASTQVAVSINEQTNEIVPLAITQDDDRHSIVLLGVDRQVPNGGRLF
;
A
#
# COMPACT_ATOMS: atom_id res chain seq x y z
N MET A 1 14.24 8.60 -6.99
CA MET A 1 13.70 8.95 -5.65
C MET A 1 13.07 10.34 -5.54
N GLU A 2 13.58 11.40 -6.20
CA GLU A 2 12.95 12.74 -6.13
C GLU A 2 11.51 12.81 -6.70
N SER A 3 11.16 11.94 -7.65
CA SER A 3 9.80 11.81 -8.20
C SER A 3 8.76 11.40 -7.14
N LEU A 4 9.11 10.47 -6.26
CA LEU A 4 8.23 9.94 -5.21
C LEU A 4 7.90 10.94 -4.11
N LYS A 5 8.86 11.78 -3.73
CA LYS A 5 8.64 12.83 -2.72
C LYS A 5 7.57 13.85 -3.16
N LYS A 6 7.19 13.88 -4.43
CA LYS A 6 6.15 14.75 -4.98
C LYS A 6 4.74 14.18 -4.79
N ILE A 7 4.60 12.90 -4.49
CA ILE A 7 3.30 12.26 -4.25
C ILE A 7 3.09 12.12 -2.75
N ASP A 8 2.05 12.76 -2.22
CA ASP A 8 1.72 12.69 -0.79
C ASP A 8 0.77 11.51 -0.55
N PHE A 9 1.36 10.36 -0.19
CA PHE A 9 0.61 9.17 0.21
C PHE A 9 0.28 9.20 1.70
N ARG A 10 -0.99 9.06 2.03
CA ARG A 10 -1.51 9.06 3.40
C ARG A 10 -2.41 7.86 3.66
N ILE A 11 -2.37 7.36 4.89
CA ILE A 11 -3.35 6.38 5.35
C ILE A 11 -4.58 7.05 5.95
N GLY A 12 -5.76 6.49 5.73
CA GLY A 12 -6.99 6.94 6.37
C GLY A 12 -8.00 5.81 6.54
N THR A 13 -8.92 5.98 7.48
CA THR A 13 -9.98 5.00 7.77
C THR A 13 -11.20 5.29 6.91
N ILE A 14 -11.75 4.27 6.25
CA ILE A 14 -13.05 4.38 5.59
C ILE A 14 -14.15 4.54 6.65
N VAL A 15 -14.95 5.62 6.55
CA VAL A 15 -16.02 5.93 7.52
C VAL A 15 -17.42 5.91 6.89
N SER A 16 -17.53 5.92 5.57
CA SER A 16 -18.80 5.69 4.87
C SER A 16 -18.55 5.17 3.45
N VAL A 17 -19.40 4.26 3.00
CA VAL A 17 -19.39 3.68 1.66
C VAL A 17 -20.82 3.68 1.15
N LYS A 18 -20.99 4.02 -0.13
CA LYS A 18 -22.27 3.86 -0.84
C LYS A 18 -22.05 3.63 -2.33
N PRO A 19 -22.97 2.97 -3.05
CA PRO A 19 -22.86 2.81 -4.50
C PRO A 19 -22.91 4.15 -5.23
N ASN A 20 -22.03 4.34 -6.21
CA ASN A 20 -22.10 5.45 -7.15
C ASN A 20 -23.01 5.08 -8.33
N ILE A 21 -24.32 5.16 -8.11
CA ILE A 21 -25.33 4.82 -9.12
C ILE A 21 -25.27 5.68 -10.39
N LYS A 22 -24.58 6.83 -10.34
CA LYS A 22 -24.43 7.75 -11.47
C LYS A 22 -23.21 7.43 -12.34
N ALA A 23 -22.27 6.62 -11.83
CA ALA A 23 -21.07 6.26 -12.57
C ALA A 23 -21.38 5.28 -13.69
N LYS A 24 -20.69 5.44 -14.83
CA LYS A 24 -20.78 4.51 -15.97
C LYS A 24 -20.32 3.10 -15.58
N ASN A 25 -19.24 3.01 -14.81
CA ASN A 25 -18.71 1.76 -14.29
C ASN A 25 -19.10 1.62 -12.81
N PRO A 26 -19.41 0.39 -12.33
CA PRO A 26 -19.66 0.13 -10.92
C PRO A 26 -18.54 0.72 -10.05
N SER A 27 -18.91 1.60 -9.13
CA SER A 27 -17.98 2.23 -8.20
C SER A 27 -18.68 2.56 -6.89
N PHE A 28 -17.90 2.76 -5.84
CA PHE A 28 -18.37 3.31 -4.58
C PHE A 28 -17.96 4.77 -4.44
N ILE A 29 -18.83 5.55 -3.81
CA ILE A 29 -18.45 6.80 -3.17
C ILE A 29 -17.97 6.43 -1.77
N VAL A 30 -16.71 6.74 -1.47
CA VAL A 30 -16.04 6.35 -0.23
C VAL A 30 -15.58 7.60 0.49
N ASP A 31 -16.05 7.77 1.71
CA ASP A 31 -15.62 8.80 2.64
C ASP A 31 -14.50 8.24 3.53
N ILE A 32 -13.39 8.97 3.61
CA ILE A 32 -12.17 8.55 4.31
C ILE A 32 -11.75 9.63 5.30
N ASP A 33 -11.52 9.23 6.54
CA ASP A 33 -10.99 10.09 7.60
C ASP A 33 -9.46 10.02 7.64
N PHE A 34 -8.81 11.17 7.45
CA PHE A 34 -7.35 11.34 7.54
C PHE A 34 -6.94 12.10 8.81
N GLY A 35 -7.78 12.09 9.85
CA GLY A 35 -7.52 12.76 11.11
C GLY A 35 -7.66 14.27 11.03
N THR A 36 -7.28 14.98 12.09
CA THR A 36 -7.57 16.42 12.27
C THR A 36 -6.84 17.33 11.30
N THR A 37 -5.66 16.93 10.80
CA THR A 37 -4.81 17.79 9.96
C THR A 37 -5.30 17.85 8.51
N ILE A 38 -5.68 16.71 7.92
CA ILE A 38 -6.18 16.64 6.54
C ILE A 38 -7.71 16.70 6.49
N GLY A 39 -8.35 16.19 7.54
CA GLY A 39 -9.79 16.06 7.64
C GLY A 39 -10.34 14.92 6.78
N LYS A 40 -11.67 14.87 6.73
CA LYS A 40 -12.41 13.91 5.92
C LYS A 40 -12.35 14.29 4.43
N LYS A 41 -12.12 13.30 3.57
CA LYS A 41 -12.16 13.45 2.10
C LYS A 41 -13.04 12.39 1.50
N THR A 42 -13.55 12.67 0.30
CA THR A 42 -14.32 11.67 -0.45
C THR A 42 -13.66 11.30 -1.78
N THR A 43 -13.85 10.06 -2.20
CA THR A 43 -13.40 9.54 -3.50
C THR A 43 -14.50 8.74 -4.19
N SER A 44 -14.37 8.53 -5.50
CA SER A 44 -15.18 7.57 -6.26
C SER A 44 -14.28 6.48 -6.84
N ALA A 45 -14.39 5.26 -6.32
CA ALA A 45 -13.45 4.17 -6.61
C ALA A 45 -14.15 2.93 -7.19
N GLN A 46 -13.56 2.33 -8.23
CA GLN A 46 -14.07 1.11 -8.90
C GLN A 46 -13.67 -0.16 -8.13
N LEU A 47 -14.12 -0.26 -6.88
CA LEU A 47 -13.86 -1.35 -5.96
C LEU A 47 -14.89 -2.52 -5.95
N PRO A 48 -16.13 -2.42 -6.47
CA PRO A 48 -17.13 -3.49 -6.35
C PRO A 48 -16.74 -4.87 -6.89
N ALA A 49 -15.70 -4.95 -7.72
CA ALA A 49 -15.22 -6.24 -8.24
C ALA A 49 -14.55 -7.10 -7.15
N ASN A 50 -13.87 -6.47 -6.20
CA ASN A 50 -13.16 -7.15 -5.11
C ASN A 50 -13.73 -6.81 -3.74
N TYR A 51 -14.58 -5.81 -3.59
CA TYR A 51 -15.02 -5.37 -2.26
C TYR A 51 -16.52 -5.15 -2.21
N THR A 52 -17.10 -5.61 -1.11
CA THR A 52 -18.45 -5.22 -0.69
C THR A 52 -18.39 -3.98 0.19
N GLU A 53 -19.51 -3.29 0.33
CA GLU A 53 -19.63 -2.13 1.23
C GLU A 53 -19.30 -2.51 2.68
N HIS A 54 -19.76 -3.68 3.11
CA HIS A 54 -19.51 -4.20 4.45
C HIS A 54 -18.01 -4.46 4.70
N GLU A 55 -17.31 -5.12 3.76
CA GLU A 55 -15.88 -5.37 3.88
C GLU A 55 -15.06 -4.08 3.95
N LEU A 56 -15.48 -3.02 3.24
CA LEU A 56 -14.82 -1.72 3.30
C LEU A 56 -15.06 -0.99 4.63
N LEU A 57 -16.24 -1.18 5.24
CA LEU A 57 -16.65 -0.48 6.47
C LEU A 57 -16.15 -1.12 7.78
N GLN A 58 -15.68 -2.38 7.77
CA GLN A 58 -15.13 -3.06 8.97
C GLN A 58 -13.75 -2.52 9.41
N SER A 59 -13.53 -1.21 9.30
CA SER A 59 -12.32 -0.48 9.72
C SER A 59 -11.11 -0.56 8.78
N LYS A 60 -11.28 -0.99 7.52
CA LYS A 60 -10.15 -1.05 6.57
C LYS A 60 -9.54 0.33 6.36
N GLN A 61 -8.34 0.53 6.89
CA GLN A 61 -7.49 1.64 6.52
C GLN A 61 -7.01 1.45 5.08
N VAL A 62 -6.98 2.54 4.33
CA VAL A 62 -6.54 2.55 2.93
C VAL A 62 -5.49 3.63 2.74
N VAL A 63 -4.56 3.36 1.83
CA VAL A 63 -3.63 4.36 1.36
C VAL A 63 -4.28 5.18 0.24
N CYS A 64 -4.10 6.49 0.31
CA CYS A 64 -4.55 7.42 -0.72
C CYS A 64 -3.46 8.42 -1.09
N VAL A 65 -3.47 8.87 -2.34
CA VAL A 65 -2.80 10.12 -2.73
C VAL A 65 -3.73 11.29 -2.41
N VAL A 66 -3.23 12.24 -1.62
CA VAL A 66 -4.03 13.38 -1.11
C VAL A 66 -3.72 14.71 -1.78
N ASN A 67 -2.66 14.80 -2.58
CA ASN A 67 -2.18 16.04 -3.19
C ASN A 67 -2.40 16.15 -4.71
N PHE A 68 -3.22 15.26 -5.29
CA PHE A 68 -3.61 15.37 -6.69
C PHE A 68 -4.80 16.31 -6.90
N PRO A 69 -4.94 16.90 -8.11
CA PRO A 69 -6.10 17.72 -8.43
C PRO A 69 -7.41 16.95 -8.27
N VAL A 70 -8.40 17.63 -7.70
CA VAL A 70 -9.76 17.09 -7.55
C VAL A 70 -10.33 16.70 -8.91
N LYS A 71 -10.88 15.49 -9.00
CA LYS A 71 -11.58 15.01 -10.21
C LYS A 71 -13.09 15.05 -10.03
N ARG A 72 -13.82 15.23 -11.12
CA ARG A 72 -15.28 15.07 -11.15
C ARG A 72 -15.65 13.78 -11.85
N ILE A 73 -16.30 12.87 -11.12
CA ILE A 73 -16.71 11.56 -11.62
C ILE A 73 -18.23 11.46 -11.46
N ALA A 74 -18.96 11.44 -12.58
CA ALA A 74 -20.42 11.41 -12.57
C ALA A 74 -21.08 12.51 -11.69
N GLY A 75 -20.50 13.72 -11.72
CA GLY A 75 -20.94 14.85 -10.91
C GLY A 75 -20.47 14.81 -9.44
N PHE A 76 -19.78 13.75 -9.03
CA PHE A 76 -19.21 13.62 -7.70
C PHE A 76 -17.80 14.21 -7.62
N LYS A 77 -17.47 14.89 -6.51
CA LYS A 77 -16.15 15.50 -6.25
C LYS A 77 -15.22 14.45 -5.63
N SER A 78 -14.31 13.90 -6.42
CA SER A 78 -13.26 12.98 -5.95
C SER A 78 -12.03 13.77 -5.54
N GLU A 79 -11.77 13.84 -4.24
CA GLU A 79 -10.73 14.67 -3.63
C GLU A 79 -9.42 13.93 -3.38
N VAL A 80 -9.49 12.61 -3.28
CA VAL A 80 -8.33 11.73 -3.09
C VAL A 80 -8.39 10.55 -4.05
N LEU A 81 -7.24 9.92 -4.29
CA LEU A 81 -7.12 8.71 -5.08
C LEU A 81 -6.71 7.56 -4.15
N VAL A 82 -7.61 6.60 -3.92
CA VAL A 82 -7.27 5.34 -3.25
C VAL A 82 -6.40 4.51 -4.19
N VAL A 83 -5.31 3.93 -3.69
CA VAL A 83 -4.33 3.19 -4.49
C VAL A 83 -4.32 1.70 -4.17
N GLY A 84 -3.88 0.90 -5.15
CA GLY A 84 -3.82 -0.54 -5.01
C GLY A 84 -3.03 -1.24 -6.10
N PHE A 85 -3.05 -2.56 -6.06
CA PHE A 85 -2.41 -3.45 -7.04
C PHE A 85 -3.46 -4.25 -7.79
N PRO A 86 -3.22 -4.59 -9.06
CA PRO A 86 -4.17 -5.38 -9.83
C PRO A 86 -4.01 -6.84 -9.43
N ASP A 87 -5.12 -7.52 -9.17
CA ASP A 87 -5.11 -8.98 -9.13
C ASP A 87 -4.97 -9.58 -10.54
N GLU A 88 -4.98 -10.92 -10.64
CA GLU A 88 -4.92 -11.64 -11.93
C GLU A 88 -6.02 -11.24 -12.92
N LYS A 89 -7.15 -10.71 -12.43
CA LYS A 89 -8.31 -10.27 -13.23
C LYS A 89 -8.33 -8.74 -13.43
N SER A 90 -7.20 -8.07 -13.17
CA SER A 90 -7.05 -6.61 -13.21
C SER A 90 -8.05 -5.86 -12.33
N LYS A 91 -8.49 -6.48 -11.24
CA LYS A 91 -9.35 -5.85 -10.23
C LYS A 91 -8.49 -5.32 -9.10
N VAL A 92 -8.96 -4.22 -8.51
CA VAL A 92 -8.21 -3.49 -7.50
C VAL A 92 -8.09 -4.30 -6.23
N VAL A 93 -6.88 -4.45 -5.72
CA VAL A 93 -6.58 -4.89 -4.36
C VAL A 93 -5.91 -3.74 -3.62
N LEU A 94 -6.49 -3.32 -2.51
CA LEU A 94 -6.12 -2.12 -1.77
C LEU A 94 -4.79 -2.30 -1.03
N LEU A 95 -3.93 -1.27 -1.13
CA LEU A 95 -2.75 -1.13 -0.27
C LEU A 95 -3.19 -0.68 1.13
N ASN A 96 -2.77 -1.40 2.17
CA ASN A 96 -3.13 -1.13 3.57
C ASN A 96 -2.11 -1.72 4.57
N THR A 97 -2.42 -1.62 5.86
CA THR A 97 -1.63 -2.12 7.00
C THR A 97 -2.08 -3.51 7.51
N ARG A 98 -3.10 -4.11 6.90
CA ARG A 98 -3.70 -5.42 7.18
C ARG A 98 -3.71 -5.83 8.67
N ASN A 99 -4.76 -5.41 9.38
CA ASN A 99 -5.08 -5.72 10.79
C ASN A 99 -4.24 -5.01 11.85
N VAL A 100 -3.42 -4.03 11.46
CA VAL A 100 -2.76 -3.13 12.41
C VAL A 100 -3.24 -1.72 12.14
N ASP A 101 -3.98 -1.16 13.08
CA ASP A 101 -4.42 0.21 13.00
C ASP A 101 -3.25 1.15 13.32
N VAL A 102 -3.13 2.19 12.50
CA VAL A 102 -2.19 3.29 12.71
C VAL A 102 -2.93 4.63 12.71
N PRO A 103 -2.35 5.71 13.26
CA PRO A 103 -3.03 7.00 13.28
C PRO A 103 -3.41 7.49 11.88
N ASN A 104 -4.63 8.01 11.73
CA ASN A 104 -5.10 8.55 10.45
C ASN A 104 -4.27 9.77 10.02
N GLY A 105 -4.03 9.89 8.72
CA GLY A 105 -3.28 10.98 8.11
C GLY A 105 -1.76 10.82 8.20
N LYS A 106 -1.25 9.69 8.69
CA LYS A 106 0.19 9.39 8.66
C LYS A 106 0.67 9.24 7.22
N GLN A 107 1.87 9.75 6.96
CA GLN A 107 2.52 9.66 5.65
C GLN A 107 3.26 8.34 5.53
N ILE A 108 3.25 7.76 4.32
CA ILE A 108 4.09 6.60 4.01
C ILE A 108 5.57 6.97 4.11
N LEU A 109 6.34 6.10 4.75
CA LEU A 109 7.78 6.13 4.85
C LEU A 109 8.41 5.13 3.86
N TYR A 110 9.56 5.51 3.34
CA TYR A 110 10.47 4.64 2.60
C TYR A 110 11.61 4.27 3.53
N LEU A 111 11.72 3.00 3.91
CA LEU A 111 12.75 2.52 4.83
C LEU A 111 14.11 2.34 4.13
N SER A 112 14.73 3.44 3.69
CA SER A 112 16.10 3.35 3.16
C SER A 112 17.13 3.27 4.31
N SER A 113 18.29 2.70 4.02
CA SER A 113 19.40 2.52 4.99
C SER A 113 19.92 3.83 5.62
N ALA A 114 19.48 4.99 5.13
CA ALA A 114 19.83 6.31 5.63
C ALA A 114 18.94 6.83 6.77
N ILE A 115 17.97 6.06 7.29
CA ILE A 115 17.22 6.44 8.51
C ILE A 115 18.12 6.19 9.74
N THR A 116 19.14 7.02 9.90
CA THR A 116 19.96 7.12 11.10
C THR A 116 19.38 8.25 11.96
N THR A 117 18.47 7.95 12.88
CA THR A 117 18.18 8.88 13.98
C THR A 117 17.77 8.14 15.25
N GLY A 118 18.77 7.60 15.96
CA GLY A 118 18.98 7.89 17.38
C GLY A 118 18.14 7.23 18.47
N SER A 119 17.32 6.23 18.20
CA SER A 119 16.55 5.53 19.26
C SER A 119 16.82 4.03 19.19
N MET A 120 16.62 3.27 20.28
CA MET A 120 16.86 1.80 20.48
C MET A 120 15.56 1.16 21.02
N ILE A 121 14.97 0.10 20.42
CA ILE A 121 13.62 -0.43 20.78
C ILE A 121 13.57 -1.98 20.66
N THR A 122 12.47 -2.64 21.11
CA THR A 122 12.38 -4.07 21.53
C THR A 122 11.11 -4.81 21.02
N ILE A 123 11.31 -6.02 20.44
CA ILE A 123 10.40 -6.84 19.59
C ILE A 123 9.25 -7.61 20.30
N LYS A 124 8.02 -7.60 19.72
CA LYS A 124 6.92 -8.57 19.97
C LYS A 124 6.29 -9.17 18.69
N GLN A 125 6.12 -10.50 18.62
CA GLN A 125 5.57 -11.25 17.47
C GLN A 125 4.02 -11.37 17.48
N HIS A 126 3.38 -11.45 16.30
CA HIS A 126 1.96 -11.84 16.11
C HIS A 126 1.80 -12.82 14.94
N THR A 127 1.02 -13.90 15.11
CA THR A 127 0.81 -14.98 14.12
C THR A 127 -0.68 -15.25 13.88
N GLU A 128 -1.12 -15.31 12.61
CA GLU A 128 -2.36 -15.98 12.18
C GLU A 128 -2.18 -16.58 10.76
N SER A 129 -2.85 -17.72 10.50
CA SER A 129 -2.73 -18.60 9.32
C SER A 129 -3.75 -18.30 8.21
N ILE A 130 -3.40 -18.51 6.93
CA ILE A 130 -4.31 -18.37 5.78
C ILE A 130 -4.33 -19.65 4.92
N ASP A 131 -5.52 -20.02 4.46
CA ASP A 131 -5.88 -21.15 3.59
C ASP A 131 -5.95 -20.68 2.12
N GLU A 132 -5.29 -21.40 1.20
CA GLU A 132 -5.12 -21.04 -0.22
C GLU A 132 -5.85 -22.02 -1.14
N SER A 133 -6.79 -21.53 -1.96
CA SER A 133 -7.14 -22.25 -3.20
C SER A 133 -7.72 -21.35 -4.31
N HIS A 134 -7.06 -21.46 -5.48
CA HIS A 134 -7.58 -21.49 -6.85
C HIS A 134 -6.96 -20.47 -7.82
N MET A 135 -6.12 -21.01 -8.72
CA MET A 135 -5.58 -20.38 -9.92
C MET A 135 -6.38 -20.80 -11.16
N ALA A 136 -6.57 -19.88 -12.12
CA ALA A 136 -6.57 -20.19 -13.56
C ALA A 136 -6.66 -18.92 -14.45
N ASN A 137 -5.63 -18.76 -15.29
CA ASN A 137 -5.49 -18.13 -16.61
C ASN A 137 -6.65 -17.26 -17.18
N ALA A 138 -6.33 -16.03 -17.60
CA ALA A 138 -6.23 -15.64 -19.02
C ALA A 138 -6.25 -14.09 -19.21
N SER A 139 -5.52 -13.66 -20.23
CA SER A 139 -5.31 -12.28 -20.70
C SER A 139 -6.60 -11.48 -20.98
N SER A 140 -6.66 -10.20 -20.60
CA SER A 140 -7.12 -9.09 -21.46
C SER A 140 -7.27 -7.72 -20.76
N ASN A 141 -6.72 -6.71 -21.43
CA ASN A 141 -7.15 -5.31 -21.60
C ASN A 141 -7.94 -4.62 -20.46
N PHE A 142 -7.21 -3.81 -19.70
CA PHE A 142 -7.72 -2.85 -18.72
C PHE A 142 -8.40 -1.64 -19.39
N SER A 143 -9.64 -1.33 -18.97
CA SER A 143 -10.38 -0.11 -19.31
C SER A 143 -10.93 0.52 -18.02
N GLY A 144 -10.01 0.88 -17.12
CA GLY A 144 -10.28 1.79 -16.02
C GLY A 144 -10.23 3.24 -16.49
N ASN A 145 -10.78 4.18 -15.70
CA ASN A 145 -10.58 5.61 -15.97
C ASN A 145 -9.08 5.90 -16.00
N VAL A 146 -8.54 6.12 -17.20
CA VAL A 146 -7.13 6.41 -17.42
C VAL A 146 -6.78 7.65 -16.60
N LEU A 147 -5.91 7.48 -15.60
CA LEU A 147 -5.28 8.63 -14.94
C LEU A 147 -4.61 9.46 -16.04
N PRO A 148 -4.62 10.80 -15.96
CA PRO A 148 -3.86 11.61 -16.92
C PRO A 148 -2.45 11.06 -17.04
N GLU A 149 -1.89 11.06 -18.24
CA GLU A 149 -0.57 10.50 -18.55
C GLU A 149 0.51 10.96 -17.56
N ALA A 150 0.54 12.25 -17.24
CA ALA A 150 1.46 12.81 -16.24
C ALA A 150 1.29 12.24 -14.81
N THR A 151 0.09 11.80 -14.43
CA THR A 151 -0.15 11.12 -13.14
C THR A 151 0.35 9.67 -13.21
N TYR A 152 0.13 9.01 -14.34
CA TYR A 152 0.59 7.65 -14.57
C TYR A 152 2.12 7.58 -14.60
N GLU A 153 2.78 8.50 -15.30
CA GLU A 153 4.24 8.68 -15.27
C GLU A 153 4.77 8.88 -13.84
N GLN A 154 4.04 9.60 -12.98
CA GLN A 154 4.43 9.79 -11.58
C GLN A 154 4.37 8.48 -10.77
N PHE A 155 3.37 7.63 -11.00
CA PHE A 155 3.27 6.30 -10.38
C PHE A 155 4.28 5.30 -10.94
N GLU A 156 4.50 5.32 -12.25
CA GLU A 156 5.55 4.50 -12.87
C GLU A 156 6.93 4.92 -12.37
N ALA A 157 7.21 6.22 -12.31
CA ALA A 157 8.43 6.78 -11.72
C ALA A 157 8.52 6.57 -10.19
N ALA A 158 7.42 6.16 -9.55
CA ALA A 158 7.43 5.72 -8.17
C ALA A 158 7.96 4.28 -8.00
N GLY A 159 7.89 3.47 -9.07
CA GLY A 159 8.46 2.14 -9.08
C GLY A 159 7.94 1.26 -7.95
N ILE A 160 6.71 1.49 -7.48
CA ILE A 160 6.12 0.74 -6.37
C ILE A 160 5.60 -0.58 -6.92
N ILE A 161 6.17 -1.67 -6.41
CA ILE A 161 5.80 -3.04 -6.75
C ILE A 161 5.41 -3.82 -5.49
N VAL A 162 4.77 -4.95 -5.71
CA VAL A 162 4.38 -5.88 -4.65
C VAL A 162 5.07 -7.23 -4.85
N GLY A 163 5.50 -7.86 -3.75
CA GLY A 163 6.08 -9.19 -3.78
C GLY A 163 5.83 -9.96 -2.51
N THR A 164 5.90 -11.28 -2.59
CA THR A 164 5.64 -12.17 -1.45
C THR A 164 6.89 -12.33 -0.61
N VAL A 165 6.77 -12.03 0.69
CA VAL A 165 7.86 -12.28 1.64
C VAL A 165 8.10 -13.79 1.75
N LYS A 166 9.31 -14.23 1.45
CA LYS A 166 9.76 -15.63 1.57
C LYS A 166 10.42 -15.87 2.92
N HIS A 167 11.30 -14.95 3.33
CA HIS A 167 12.05 -15.06 4.57
C HIS A 167 12.21 -13.70 5.23
N ILE A 168 12.17 -13.68 6.56
CA ILE A 168 12.55 -12.54 7.39
C ILE A 168 13.60 -13.04 8.36
N GLN A 169 14.76 -12.39 8.39
CA GLN A 169 15.85 -12.67 9.32
C GLN A 169 16.15 -11.40 10.12
N GLN A 170 16.24 -11.53 11.44
CA GLN A 170 16.56 -10.42 12.32
C GLN A 170 17.89 -10.68 13.03
N GLU A 171 18.85 -9.78 12.84
CA GLU A 171 20.15 -9.85 13.49
C GLU A 171 20.19 -8.87 14.66
N GLN A 172 19.97 -9.41 15.86
CA GLN A 172 19.83 -8.63 17.10
C GLN A 172 21.05 -7.75 17.42
N ASN A 173 22.25 -8.18 17.01
CA ASN A 173 23.49 -7.45 17.27
C ASN A 173 23.71 -6.25 16.32
N LEU A 174 23.00 -6.21 15.19
CA LEU A 174 23.19 -5.22 14.13
C LEU A 174 22.00 -4.27 13.96
N HIS A 175 20.92 -4.44 14.76
CA HIS A 175 19.66 -3.71 14.59
C HIS A 175 19.18 -3.74 13.13
N GLU A 176 19.34 -4.92 12.51
CA GLU A 176 19.07 -5.14 11.10
C GLU A 176 17.98 -6.21 10.95
N VAL A 177 17.01 -5.91 10.09
CA VAL A 177 16.01 -6.88 9.63
C VAL A 177 16.15 -7.03 8.13
N THR A 178 16.38 -8.26 7.69
CA THR A 178 16.53 -8.64 6.29
C THR A 178 15.29 -9.35 5.80
N PHE A 179 14.80 -8.92 4.65
CA PHE A 179 13.66 -9.51 3.96
C PHE A 179 14.13 -10.12 2.66
N THR A 180 13.75 -11.37 2.41
CA THR A 180 13.81 -11.97 1.08
C THR A 180 12.41 -11.99 0.51
N VAL A 181 12.22 -11.31 -0.61
CA VAL A 181 10.93 -11.13 -1.27
C VAL A 181 11.00 -11.67 -2.68
N ASP A 182 10.02 -12.48 -3.04
CA ASP A 182 9.82 -12.98 -4.39
C ASP A 182 8.96 -12.00 -5.20
N PHE A 183 9.51 -11.49 -6.29
CA PHE A 183 8.85 -10.58 -7.22
C PHE A 183 8.44 -11.26 -8.54
N GLY A 184 8.39 -12.59 -8.57
CA GLY A 184 7.94 -13.38 -9.71
C GLY A 184 9.04 -13.56 -10.76
N GLU A 185 8.74 -14.23 -11.87
CA GLU A 185 9.76 -14.68 -12.84
C GLU A 185 10.65 -13.57 -13.40
N THR A 186 10.08 -12.37 -13.62
CA THR A 186 10.81 -11.26 -14.25
C THR A 186 11.88 -10.69 -13.34
N MET A 187 11.58 -10.58 -12.05
CA MET A 187 12.46 -9.95 -11.07
C MET A 187 13.14 -10.97 -10.16
N GLY A 188 12.61 -12.17 -10.01
CA GLY A 188 13.10 -13.20 -9.11
C GLY A 188 13.07 -12.78 -7.65
N GLU A 189 13.76 -13.57 -6.83
CA GLU A 189 13.94 -13.25 -5.41
C GLU A 189 14.96 -12.12 -5.23
N ARG A 190 14.66 -11.22 -4.30
CA ARG A 190 15.55 -10.15 -3.89
C ARG A 190 15.59 -10.06 -2.38
N THR A 191 16.79 -9.81 -1.87
CA THR A 191 17.02 -9.61 -0.45
C THR A 191 17.38 -8.16 -0.19
N PHE A 192 16.73 -7.55 0.78
CA PHE A 192 17.05 -6.20 1.23
C PHE A 192 17.05 -6.14 2.76
N ALA A 193 17.92 -5.30 3.29
CA ALA A 193 18.10 -5.10 4.71
C ALA A 193 17.59 -3.72 5.12
N VAL A 194 16.89 -3.66 6.24
CA VAL A 194 16.54 -2.42 6.91
C VAL A 194 17.39 -2.33 8.17
N GLN A 195 18.32 -1.37 8.17
CA GLN A 195 19.29 -1.13 9.25
C GLN A 195 18.82 -0.03 10.19
N ASN A 196 19.43 0.02 11.38
CA ASN A 196 19.12 1.01 12.42
C ASN A 196 17.65 1.01 12.83
N LEU A 197 16.97 -0.12 12.65
CA LEU A 197 15.66 -0.31 13.22
C LEU A 197 15.83 -0.54 14.70
N SER A 198 15.55 0.51 15.44
CA SER A 198 15.20 0.33 16.82
C SER A 198 13.86 -0.35 16.94
N SER A 199 12.91 0.05 16.10
CA SER A 199 11.49 -0.21 16.18
C SER A 199 11.08 -1.64 15.86
N ASP A 200 9.96 -2.06 16.45
CA ASP A 200 9.32 -3.31 16.06
C ASP A 200 8.78 -3.18 14.65
N ILE A 201 9.22 -4.08 13.77
CA ILE A 201 8.52 -4.28 12.51
C ILE A 201 7.29 -5.12 12.84
N VAL A 202 6.14 -4.47 12.82
CA VAL A 202 4.88 -5.19 12.82
C VAL A 202 4.62 -5.64 11.39
N TYR A 203 4.68 -6.95 11.19
CA TYR A 203 4.33 -7.61 9.94
C TYR A 203 3.29 -8.68 10.21
N ASN A 204 2.41 -8.94 9.24
CA ASN A 204 1.46 -10.04 9.27
C ASN A 204 2.10 -11.29 8.63
N ALA A 205 1.73 -12.51 9.02
CA ALA A 205 2.16 -13.73 8.35
C ALA A 205 1.41 -13.95 7.01
N SER A 206 2.13 -14.41 5.98
CA SER A 206 1.68 -14.57 4.56
C SER A 206 1.52 -13.26 3.77
N THR A 207 2.41 -12.30 4.04
CA THR A 207 2.40 -10.92 3.53
C THR A 207 3.02 -10.80 2.15
N GLN A 208 2.22 -10.28 1.23
CA GLN A 208 2.79 -9.49 0.14
C GLN A 208 3.12 -8.09 0.66
N VAL A 209 4.36 -7.67 0.48
CA VAL A 209 4.86 -6.36 0.88
C VAL A 209 4.98 -5.45 -0.33
N ALA A 210 4.57 -4.20 -0.16
CA ALA A 210 4.82 -3.16 -1.14
C ALA A 210 6.22 -2.60 -0.93
N VAL A 211 7.00 -2.56 -2.01
CA VAL A 211 8.34 -1.95 -2.05
C VAL A 211 8.42 -0.95 -3.18
N SER A 212 9.20 0.10 -3.01
CA SER A 212 9.64 0.96 -4.12
C SER A 212 10.98 0.46 -4.64
N ILE A 213 11.12 0.40 -5.97
CA ILE A 213 12.38 0.10 -6.64
C ILE A 213 12.87 1.34 -7.35
N ASN A 214 14.13 1.69 -7.08
CA ASN A 214 14.85 2.65 -7.89
C ASN A 214 15.58 1.93 -9.03
N GLU A 215 14.96 1.92 -10.22
CA GLU A 215 15.45 1.20 -11.41
C GLU A 215 16.87 1.60 -11.86
N GLN A 216 17.35 2.79 -11.49
CA GLN A 216 18.73 3.23 -11.82
C GLN A 216 19.78 2.63 -10.89
N THR A 217 19.42 2.40 -9.63
CA THR A 217 20.34 1.95 -8.56
C THR A 217 20.12 0.52 -8.13
N ASN A 218 19.01 -0.10 -8.56
CA ASN A 218 18.47 -1.36 -8.03
C ASN A 218 18.22 -1.36 -6.51
N GLU A 219 18.15 -0.18 -5.89
CA GLU A 219 17.77 -0.05 -4.48
C GLU A 219 16.29 -0.43 -4.32
N ILE A 220 16.02 -1.31 -3.35
CA ILE A 220 14.67 -1.77 -3.01
C ILE A 220 14.35 -1.28 -1.60
N VAL A 221 13.23 -0.58 -1.46
CA VAL A 221 12.86 0.08 -0.22
C VAL A 221 11.43 -0.26 0.16
N PRO A 222 11.20 -0.93 1.31
CA PRO A 222 9.86 -1.18 1.81
C PRO A 222 9.09 0.10 2.07
N LEU A 223 7.80 0.05 1.75
CA LEU A 223 6.84 1.06 2.14
C LEU A 223 6.32 0.73 3.54
N ALA A 224 6.36 1.71 4.43
CA ALA A 224 5.96 1.54 5.81
C ALA A 224 5.21 2.76 6.34
N ILE A 225 4.67 2.66 7.54
CA ILE A 225 4.03 3.75 8.24
C ILE A 225 4.30 3.65 9.75
N THR A 226 4.39 4.78 10.43
CA THR A 226 4.62 4.79 11.88
C THR A 226 3.32 4.49 12.61
N GLN A 227 3.36 3.54 13.54
CA GLN A 227 2.22 3.23 14.41
C GLN A 227 2.02 4.30 15.51
N ASP A 228 3.08 5.02 15.89
CA ASP A 228 3.09 6.11 16.87
C ASP A 228 3.69 7.40 16.29
N ASP A 229 3.71 8.48 17.08
CA ASP A 229 4.35 9.75 16.71
C ASP A 229 5.88 9.68 16.76
N ASP A 230 6.40 8.68 17.44
CA ASP A 230 7.78 8.61 17.89
C ASP A 230 8.66 7.79 16.94
N ARG A 231 8.05 7.25 15.86
CA ARG A 231 8.64 6.33 14.87
C ARG A 231 9.12 5.02 15.50
N HIS A 232 8.67 4.71 16.70
CA HIS A 232 9.17 3.62 17.51
C HIS A 232 8.54 2.27 17.17
N SER A 233 7.44 2.29 16.41
CA SER A 233 6.87 1.11 15.76
C SER A 233 6.55 1.43 14.31
N ILE A 234 6.96 0.56 13.40
CA ILE A 234 6.70 0.68 11.97
C ILE A 234 5.88 -0.51 11.46
N VAL A 235 4.88 -0.20 10.65
CA VAL A 235 4.02 -1.19 10.00
C VAL A 235 4.35 -1.22 8.53
N LEU A 236 4.74 -2.38 8.02
CA LEU A 236 4.95 -2.56 6.58
C LEU A 236 3.60 -2.55 5.87
N LEU A 237 3.56 -1.90 4.72
CA LEU A 237 2.36 -1.87 3.90
C LEU A 237 2.32 -3.09 2.98
N GLY A 238 1.13 -3.66 2.88
CA GLY A 238 0.85 -4.82 2.05
C GLY A 238 -0.55 -4.75 1.45
N VAL A 239 -1.07 -5.91 1.08
CA VAL A 239 -2.38 -6.06 0.45
C VAL A 239 -3.28 -6.97 1.26
N ASP A 240 -4.59 -6.72 1.24
CA ASP A 240 -5.57 -7.55 1.95
C ASP A 240 -6.07 -8.76 1.15
N ARG A 241 -5.68 -8.89 -0.12
CA ARG A 241 -5.93 -10.04 -1.01
C ARG A 241 -4.65 -10.36 -1.78
N GLN A 242 -4.54 -11.58 -2.29
CA GLN A 242 -3.39 -11.98 -3.09
C GLN A 242 -3.38 -11.26 -4.44
N VAL A 243 -2.20 -10.80 -4.85
CA VAL A 243 -1.94 -10.20 -6.16
C VAL A 243 -0.75 -10.92 -6.82
N PRO A 244 -0.55 -10.83 -8.13
CA PRO A 244 0.64 -11.37 -8.77
C PRO A 244 1.91 -10.69 -8.26
N ASN A 245 2.95 -11.48 -7.99
CA ASN A 245 4.27 -10.94 -7.67
C ASN A 245 4.81 -10.10 -8.83
N GLY A 246 5.42 -8.96 -8.52
CA GLY A 246 5.87 -7.98 -9.50
C GLY A 246 4.78 -7.04 -10.01
N GLY A 247 3.54 -7.15 -9.50
CA GLY A 247 2.46 -6.21 -9.79
C GLY A 247 2.83 -4.78 -9.41
N ARG A 248 2.46 -3.80 -10.26
CA ARG A 248 2.74 -2.38 -10.04
C ARG A 248 1.53 -1.66 -9.45
N LEU A 249 1.79 -0.67 -8.60
CA LEU A 249 0.77 0.19 -8.01
C LEU A 249 0.07 1.04 -9.08
N PHE A 250 -1.24 1.25 -8.95
CA PHE A 250 -2.03 2.17 -9.78
C PHE A 250 -2.97 3.08 -8.96
#